data_AF-A0A8T2BWM8-F1
#
_entry.id   AF-A0A8T2BWM8-F1
#
_cell.length_a   1.000
_cell.length_b   1.000
_cell.length_c   1.000
_cell.angle_alpha   90.00
_cell.angle_beta   90.00
_cell.angle_gamma   90.00
#
_symmetry.space_group_name_H-M   'P 1'
#
loop_
_entity.id
_entity.type
_entity.pdbx_description
1 polymer ?
#
loop_
_entity_poly.entity_id
_entity_poly.type
_entity_poly.pdbx_seq_one_letter_code
_entity_poly.pdbx_strand_id
1 'polypeptide(L)'
;MGKVEIVLNSLPMSGGDGPNSYSKNSHLQRRTTSLLKETIDKLILEKLNAKTLISDSNTFHIADLGCATGPNTFFLVDDIIKSVETSLRKSNSSKPEFLVFFNDLPHNDFNTLFTSLPQHRSYFAVGVPGSFYDRVLPQSSVHMVVTVGATHWLSSVPKEVLDKTSKAWNKGKVHYSNAAEEVVKAYRDQFGRDMEKFLEARAKEIVSGGLLVVGMCGIPKGMPFSNLADSIMYKSMADVLTQMQSQVVLHIL
;
A
#
# COMPACT_ATOMS: atom_id res chain seq x y z
N MET A 1 -14.58 2.07 34.33
CA MET A 1 -13.86 2.66 33.18
C MET A 1 -14.13 1.77 31.98
N GLY A 2 -14.84 2.29 30.97
CA GLY A 2 -15.02 1.55 29.72
C GLY A 2 -13.65 1.27 29.12
N LYS A 3 -13.41 0.03 28.67
CA LYS A 3 -12.26 -0.26 27.81
C LYS A 3 -12.40 0.68 26.62
N VAL A 4 -11.48 1.63 26.47
CA VAL A 4 -11.31 2.34 25.20
C VAL A 4 -10.86 1.26 24.24
N GLU A 5 -11.82 0.71 23.49
CA GLU A 5 -11.54 -0.16 22.37
C GLU A 5 -10.95 0.76 21.31
N ILE A 6 -9.62 0.87 21.27
CA ILE A 6 -8.95 1.53 20.16
C ILE A 6 -9.20 0.61 18.97
N VAL A 7 -10.24 0.94 18.21
CA VAL A 7 -10.52 0.34 16.91
C VAL A 7 -9.41 0.84 15.97
N LEU A 8 -8.26 0.16 16.01
CA LEU A 8 -7.06 0.38 15.17
C LEU A 8 -7.32 0.07 13.69
N ASN A 9 -8.54 0.24 13.18
CA ASN A 9 -8.95 -0.39 11.93
C ASN A 9 -8.53 0.37 10.67
N SER A 10 -7.92 1.55 10.77
CA SER A 10 -7.41 2.28 9.59
C SER A 10 -6.66 3.55 9.97
N LEU A 11 -5.33 3.54 9.96
CA LEU A 11 -4.52 4.76 10.09
C LEU A 11 -3.89 5.09 8.72
N PRO A 12 -4.48 6.00 7.93
CA PRO A 12 -3.86 6.51 6.73
C PRO A 12 -2.64 7.37 7.08
N MET A 13 -1.86 7.74 6.07
CA MET A 13 -0.75 8.67 6.25
C MET A 13 -1.23 10.08 6.62
N SER A 14 -0.38 10.87 7.29
CA SER A 14 -0.69 12.25 7.67
C SER A 14 -1.07 13.12 6.46
N GLY A 15 -2.30 13.65 6.47
CA GLY A 15 -2.83 14.53 5.44
C GLY A 15 -2.24 15.95 5.42
N GLY A 16 -2.72 16.76 4.49
CA GLY A 16 -2.30 18.15 4.26
C GLY A 16 -0.99 18.33 3.48
N ASP A 17 -0.55 19.58 3.42
CA ASP A 17 0.63 20.06 2.69
C ASP A 17 1.69 20.72 3.58
N GLY A 18 1.44 20.77 4.90
CA GLY A 18 2.34 21.33 5.90
C GLY A 18 3.61 20.48 6.13
N PRO A 19 4.56 20.97 6.95
CA PRO A 19 5.88 20.36 7.12
C PRO A 19 5.86 18.94 7.70
N ASN A 20 4.79 18.55 8.41
CA ASN A 20 4.62 17.21 9.00
C ASN A 20 3.72 16.28 8.16
N SER A 21 3.26 16.75 7.00
CA SER A 21 2.42 15.93 6.11
C SER A 21 3.23 14.84 5.41
N TYR A 22 2.55 13.79 4.99
CA TYR A 22 3.17 12.72 4.20
C TYR A 22 3.73 13.23 2.87
N SER A 23 3.04 14.17 2.23
CA SER A 23 3.47 14.75 0.95
C SER A 23 4.86 15.42 1.04
N LYS A 24 5.24 15.93 2.21
CA LYS A 24 6.57 16.53 2.48
C LYS A 24 7.60 15.57 3.09
N ASN A 25 7.19 14.38 3.54
CA ASN A 25 8.07 13.44 4.26
C ASN A 25 8.15 12.04 3.61
N SER A 26 7.68 11.88 2.38
CA SER A 26 7.59 10.58 1.68
C SER A 26 8.69 10.35 0.65
N HIS A 27 9.85 10.99 0.83
CA HIS A 27 10.99 10.89 -0.09
C HIS A 27 11.57 9.47 -0.20
N LEU A 28 11.54 8.72 0.90
CA LEU A 28 12.01 7.34 0.90
C LEU A 28 11.12 6.45 0.04
N GLN A 29 9.79 6.55 0.21
CA GLN A 29 8.80 5.87 -0.60
C GLN A 29 8.93 6.25 -2.07
N ARG A 30 9.14 7.55 -2.36
CA ARG A 30 9.40 8.03 -3.74
C ARG A 30 10.60 7.34 -4.35
N ARG A 31 11.71 7.26 -3.62
CA ARG A 31 12.94 6.58 -4.07
C ARG A 31 12.70 5.09 -4.30
N THR A 32 11.98 4.42 -3.42
CA THR A 32 11.60 3.01 -3.57
C THR A 32 10.79 2.80 -4.85
N THR A 33 9.78 3.63 -5.10
CA THR A 33 8.98 3.57 -6.34
C THR A 33 9.86 3.79 -7.57
N SER A 34 10.79 4.74 -7.55
CA SER A 34 11.73 4.97 -8.65
C SER A 34 12.63 3.77 -8.93
N LEU A 35 13.07 3.04 -7.90
CA LEU A 35 13.85 1.81 -8.06
C LEU A 35 13.04 0.65 -8.67
N LEU A 36 11.73 0.62 -8.41
CA LEU A 36 10.84 -0.38 -8.98
C LEU A 36 10.44 -0.06 -10.43
N LYS A 37 10.58 1.20 -10.86
CA LYS A 37 10.09 1.70 -12.15
C LYS A 37 10.51 0.81 -13.33
N GLU A 38 11.80 0.50 -13.47
CA GLU A 38 12.29 -0.32 -14.58
C GLU A 38 11.66 -1.73 -14.59
N THR A 39 11.45 -2.31 -13.41
CA THR A 39 10.79 -3.61 -13.29
C THR A 39 9.32 -3.51 -13.68
N ILE A 40 8.62 -2.46 -13.25
CA ILE A 40 7.21 -2.22 -13.61
C ILE A 40 7.08 -2.02 -15.13
N ASP A 41 7.93 -1.18 -15.72
CA ASP A 41 7.95 -0.93 -17.17
C ASP A 41 8.15 -2.23 -17.95
N LYS A 42 9.11 -3.06 -17.52
CA LYS A 42 9.37 -4.37 -18.12
C LYS A 42 8.16 -5.29 -18.03
N LEU A 43 7.52 -5.38 -16.86
CA LEU A 43 6.31 -6.19 -16.69
C LEU A 43 5.18 -5.73 -17.60
N ILE A 44 4.96 -4.42 -17.73
CA ILE A 44 3.95 -3.87 -18.66
C ILE A 44 4.29 -4.26 -20.10
N LEU A 45 5.54 -4.08 -20.53
CA LEU A 45 5.94 -4.35 -21.92
C LEU A 45 5.92 -5.86 -22.27
N GLU A 46 6.22 -6.74 -21.32
CA GLU A 46 6.34 -8.19 -21.58
C GLU A 46 5.07 -8.98 -21.30
N LYS A 47 4.23 -8.52 -20.36
CA LYS A 47 3.11 -9.30 -19.83
C LYS A 47 1.74 -8.71 -20.13
N LEU A 48 1.65 -7.40 -20.41
CA LEU A 48 0.38 -6.73 -20.65
C LEU A 48 0.12 -6.55 -22.16
N ASN A 49 -0.86 -7.28 -22.69
CA ASN A 49 -1.36 -7.05 -24.05
C ASN A 49 -2.40 -5.92 -24.05
N ALA A 50 -1.93 -4.68 -23.90
CA ALA A 50 -2.78 -3.50 -23.80
C ALA A 50 -3.73 -3.34 -25.00
N LYS A 51 -3.29 -3.71 -26.22
CA LYS A 51 -4.12 -3.66 -27.43
C LYS A 51 -5.38 -4.51 -27.32
N THR A 52 -5.23 -5.75 -26.83
CA THR A 52 -6.38 -6.64 -26.62
C THR A 52 -7.26 -6.15 -25.48
N LEU A 53 -6.68 -5.56 -24.44
CA LEU A 53 -7.43 -5.06 -23.30
C LEU A 53 -8.33 -3.85 -23.63
N ILE A 54 -7.94 -3.00 -24.58
CA ILE A 54 -8.70 -1.81 -24.95
C ILE A 54 -9.59 -1.98 -26.19
N SER A 55 -9.68 -3.18 -26.77
CA SER A 55 -10.35 -3.38 -28.07
C SER A 55 -11.83 -2.97 -28.06
N ASP A 56 -12.48 -3.06 -26.90
CA ASP A 56 -13.93 -2.95 -26.81
C ASP A 56 -14.40 -1.54 -26.42
N SER A 57 -13.60 -0.78 -25.66
CA SER A 57 -13.97 0.54 -25.13
C SER A 57 -13.01 1.68 -25.50
N ASN A 58 -11.80 1.36 -26.00
CA ASN A 58 -10.70 2.33 -26.14
C ASN A 58 -10.41 3.12 -24.83
N THR A 59 -10.72 2.52 -23.66
CA THR A 59 -10.37 3.05 -22.33
C THR A 59 -9.43 2.09 -21.62
N PHE A 60 -8.45 2.61 -20.87
CA PHE A 60 -7.56 1.82 -20.05
C PHE A 60 -7.67 2.26 -18.59
N HIS A 61 -7.91 1.31 -17.70
CA HIS A 61 -8.27 1.55 -16.30
C HIS A 61 -7.16 1.05 -15.39
N ILE A 62 -6.64 1.94 -14.55
CA ILE A 62 -5.55 1.68 -13.60
C ILE A 62 -6.10 1.90 -12.19
N ALA A 63 -5.74 1.05 -11.24
CA ALA A 63 -5.97 1.32 -9.82
C ALA A 63 -4.65 1.35 -9.05
N ASP A 64 -4.42 2.41 -8.29
CA ASP A 64 -3.36 2.48 -7.28
C ASP A 64 -3.97 2.26 -5.90
N LEU A 65 -3.59 1.16 -5.24
CA LEU A 65 -4.13 0.76 -3.94
C LEU A 65 -3.16 1.13 -2.82
N GLY A 66 -3.61 2.02 -1.93
CA GLY A 66 -2.78 2.69 -0.93
C GLY A 66 -2.11 3.95 -1.49
N CYS A 67 -2.88 4.81 -2.15
CA CYS A 67 -2.37 5.98 -2.85
C CYS A 67 -1.89 7.12 -1.93
N ALA A 68 -2.27 7.07 -0.64
CA ALA A 68 -2.12 8.15 0.33
C ALA A 68 -2.62 9.49 -0.24
N THR A 69 -1.87 10.57 -0.02
CA THR A 69 -2.29 11.96 -0.33
C THR A 69 -1.47 12.60 -1.47
N GLY A 70 -0.62 11.82 -2.14
CA GLY A 70 0.34 12.32 -3.11
C GLY A 70 1.63 12.90 -2.48
N PRO A 71 2.63 13.29 -3.30
CA PRO A 71 2.62 13.28 -4.76
C PRO A 71 3.07 11.95 -5.39
N ASN A 72 3.49 10.96 -4.59
CA ASN A 72 4.13 9.74 -5.10
C ASN A 72 3.23 8.92 -6.03
N THR A 73 1.94 8.83 -5.73
CA THR A 73 0.95 8.14 -6.56
C THR A 73 0.87 8.74 -7.98
N PHE A 74 0.98 10.07 -8.13
CA PHE A 74 0.91 10.73 -9.44
C PHE A 74 2.12 10.37 -10.31
N PHE A 75 3.32 10.33 -9.74
CA PHE A 75 4.52 9.90 -10.47
C PHE A 75 4.42 8.44 -10.93
N LEU A 76 3.93 7.57 -10.05
CA LEU A 76 3.72 6.16 -10.35
C LEU A 76 2.75 5.98 -11.52
N VAL A 77 1.59 6.65 -11.46
CA VAL A 77 0.55 6.58 -12.48
C VAL A 77 1.05 7.13 -13.82
N ASP A 78 1.74 8.29 -13.81
CA ASP A 78 2.30 8.88 -15.03
C ASP A 78 3.32 7.94 -15.70
N ASP A 79 4.15 7.26 -14.91
CA ASP A 79 5.13 6.31 -15.44
C ASP A 79 4.46 5.06 -16.02
N ILE A 80 3.42 4.53 -15.36
CA ILE A 80 2.61 3.42 -15.87
C ILE A 80 1.95 3.80 -17.21
N ILE A 81 1.32 4.97 -17.28
CA ILE A 81 0.65 5.45 -18.51
C ILE A 81 1.65 5.52 -19.66
N LYS A 82 2.84 6.11 -19.47
CA LYS A 82 3.89 6.17 -20.51
C LYS A 82 4.31 4.78 -20.99
N SER A 83 4.41 3.81 -20.08
CA SER A 83 4.78 2.43 -20.41
C SER A 83 3.67 1.70 -21.18
N VAL A 84 2.40 1.90 -20.82
CA VAL A 84 1.25 1.39 -21.58
C VAL A 84 1.17 2.02 -22.96
N GLU A 85 1.31 3.35 -23.08
CA GLU A 85 1.36 4.06 -24.36
C GLU A 85 2.50 3.55 -25.25
N THR A 86 3.67 3.27 -24.66
CA THR A 86 4.80 2.70 -25.38
C THR A 86 4.48 1.31 -25.93
N SER A 87 3.80 0.47 -25.14
CA SER A 87 3.33 -0.86 -25.59
C SER A 87 2.36 -0.74 -26.77
N LEU A 88 1.39 0.18 -26.68
CA LEU A 88 0.38 0.41 -27.72
C LEU A 88 0.98 0.94 -29.02
N ARG A 89 1.93 1.89 -28.93
CA ARG A 89 2.64 2.42 -30.10
C ARG A 89 3.40 1.33 -30.87
N LYS A 90 4.06 0.39 -30.17
CA LYS A 90 4.74 -0.74 -30.81
C LYS A 90 3.78 -1.64 -31.60
N SER A 91 2.48 -1.62 -31.25
CA SER A 91 1.42 -2.39 -31.90
C SER A 91 0.60 -1.60 -32.93
N ASN A 92 1.00 -0.36 -33.25
CA ASN A 92 0.27 0.59 -34.10
C ASN A 92 -1.20 0.80 -33.68
N SER A 93 -1.45 0.82 -32.36
CA SER A 93 -2.79 1.04 -31.79
C SER A 93 -3.02 2.51 -31.42
N SER A 94 -4.28 2.94 -31.41
CA SER A 94 -4.69 4.27 -30.93
C SER A 94 -4.36 4.46 -29.45
N LYS A 95 -4.16 5.71 -29.06
CA LYS A 95 -4.05 6.08 -27.64
C LYS A 95 -5.44 6.00 -26.98
N PRO A 96 -5.61 5.22 -25.90
CA PRO A 96 -6.86 5.15 -25.16
C PRO A 96 -7.03 6.35 -24.22
N GLU A 97 -8.24 6.53 -23.74
CA GLU A 97 -8.48 7.36 -22.55
C GLU A 97 -8.06 6.58 -21.30
N PHE A 98 -7.38 7.25 -20.36
CA PHE A 98 -6.98 6.63 -19.10
C PHE A 98 -7.92 7.03 -17.97
N LEU A 99 -8.41 6.05 -17.22
CA LEU A 99 -9.15 6.24 -15.97
C LEU A 99 -8.36 5.66 -14.81
N VAL A 100 -8.09 6.47 -13.80
CA VAL A 100 -7.25 6.10 -12.67
C VAL A 100 -8.07 6.14 -11.39
N PHE A 101 -8.15 5.00 -10.72
CA PHE A 101 -8.74 4.82 -9.41
C PHE A 101 -7.65 4.95 -8.35
N PHE A 102 -7.74 6.00 -7.53
CA PHE A 102 -6.90 6.20 -6.36
C PHE A 102 -7.63 5.64 -5.15
N ASN A 103 -7.21 4.47 -4.69
CA ASN A 103 -7.80 3.83 -3.51
C ASN A 103 -6.94 4.05 -2.28
N ASP A 104 -7.61 4.37 -1.17
CA ASP A 104 -7.03 4.34 0.16
C ASP A 104 -8.16 4.14 1.18
N LEU A 105 -7.79 4.06 2.46
CA LEU A 105 -8.72 3.95 3.56
C LEU A 105 -9.71 5.13 3.58
N PRO A 106 -10.96 4.96 4.05
CA PRO A 106 -11.96 6.04 4.04
C PRO A 106 -11.54 7.32 4.78
N HIS A 107 -10.62 7.20 5.73
CA HIS A 107 -10.12 8.32 6.54
C HIS A 107 -8.92 9.02 5.90
N ASN A 108 -8.43 8.55 4.75
CA ASN A 108 -7.37 9.21 4.02
C ASN A 108 -7.81 10.60 3.57
N ASP A 109 -6.86 11.54 3.52
CA ASP A 109 -7.14 12.90 3.12
C ASP A 109 -7.22 13.03 1.59
N PHE A 110 -8.34 12.56 1.04
CA PHE A 110 -8.68 12.70 -0.38
C PHE A 110 -8.80 14.15 -0.83
N ASN A 111 -9.07 15.10 0.08
CA ASN A 111 -9.11 16.53 -0.27
C ASN A 111 -7.71 17.01 -0.68
N THR A 112 -6.69 16.66 0.09
CA THR A 112 -5.29 16.95 -0.27
C THR A 112 -4.88 16.22 -1.56
N LEU A 113 -5.29 14.95 -1.72
CA LEU A 113 -5.04 14.21 -2.97
C LEU A 113 -5.63 14.95 -4.18
N PHE A 114 -6.91 15.35 -4.14
CA PHE A 114 -7.58 15.96 -5.27
C PHE A 114 -7.13 17.39 -5.55
N THR A 115 -6.82 18.18 -4.51
CA THR A 115 -6.28 19.53 -4.69
C THR A 115 -4.84 19.53 -5.22
N SER A 116 -4.10 18.44 -5.04
CA SER A 116 -2.73 18.28 -5.54
C SER A 116 -2.59 17.54 -6.88
N LEU A 117 -3.71 17.14 -7.51
CA LEU A 117 -3.69 16.49 -8.83
C LEU A 117 -2.95 17.35 -9.87
N PRO A 118 -2.09 16.77 -10.72
CA PRO A 118 -1.43 17.51 -11.79
C PRO A 118 -2.43 18.16 -12.75
N GLN A 119 -2.23 19.44 -13.08
CA GLN A 119 -3.14 20.20 -13.96
C GLN A 119 -3.15 19.65 -15.40
N HIS A 120 -2.00 19.22 -15.92
CA HIS A 120 -1.84 18.72 -17.30
C HIS A 120 -1.77 17.18 -17.37
N ARG A 121 -2.49 16.49 -16.48
CA ARG A 121 -2.56 15.03 -16.47
C ARG A 121 -3.27 14.48 -17.72
N SER A 122 -2.85 13.29 -18.16
CA SER A 122 -3.42 12.58 -19.32
C SER A 122 -4.49 11.53 -18.94
N TYR A 123 -5.08 11.66 -17.76
CA TYR A 123 -6.04 10.71 -17.20
C TYR A 123 -7.18 11.37 -16.43
N PHE A 124 -8.32 10.69 -16.40
CA PHE A 124 -9.41 10.97 -15.48
C PHE A 124 -9.12 10.32 -14.13
N ALA A 125 -9.47 11.00 -13.03
CA ALA A 125 -9.15 10.58 -11.67
C ALA A 125 -10.42 10.31 -10.87
N VAL A 126 -10.44 9.21 -10.12
CA VAL A 126 -11.52 8.81 -9.22
C VAL A 126 -10.90 8.41 -7.88
N GLY A 127 -11.43 8.92 -6.76
CA GLY A 127 -11.09 8.41 -5.44
C GLY A 127 -12.00 7.26 -5.03
N VAL A 128 -11.43 6.21 -4.45
CA VAL A 128 -12.15 5.01 -4.01
C VAL A 128 -11.86 4.76 -2.54
N PRO A 129 -12.68 5.25 -1.60
CA PRO A 129 -12.49 5.01 -0.18
C PRO A 129 -12.84 3.57 0.19
N GLY A 130 -11.90 2.83 0.79
CA GLY A 130 -12.11 1.46 1.24
C GLY A 130 -10.81 0.71 1.50
N SER A 131 -10.88 -0.32 2.35
CA SER A 131 -9.77 -1.25 2.56
C SER A 131 -9.53 -2.07 1.30
N PHE A 132 -8.31 -2.04 0.75
CA PHE A 132 -7.96 -2.93 -0.36
C PHE A 132 -7.92 -4.42 0.04
N TYR A 133 -8.02 -4.77 1.33
CA TYR A 133 -8.20 -6.18 1.69
C TYR A 133 -9.59 -6.69 1.31
N ASP A 134 -10.53 -5.79 1.04
CA ASP A 134 -11.88 -6.11 0.57
C ASP A 134 -12.04 -5.74 -0.92
N ARG A 135 -13.24 -6.03 -1.46
CA ARG A 135 -13.65 -5.57 -2.78
C ARG A 135 -13.94 -4.07 -2.73
N VAL A 136 -13.24 -3.30 -3.55
CA VAL A 136 -13.38 -1.84 -3.70
C VAL A 136 -13.79 -1.42 -5.10
N LEU A 137 -13.75 -2.34 -6.07
CA LEU A 137 -14.11 -2.09 -7.46
C LEU A 137 -15.14 -3.13 -7.98
N PRO A 138 -15.91 -2.78 -9.03
CA PRO A 138 -16.77 -3.72 -9.72
C PRO A 138 -15.99 -4.91 -10.31
N GLN A 139 -16.73 -5.96 -10.67
CA GLN A 139 -16.11 -7.14 -11.27
C GLN A 139 -15.57 -6.80 -12.66
N SER A 140 -14.35 -7.26 -12.95
CA SER A 140 -13.69 -7.11 -14.26
C SER A 140 -13.72 -5.67 -14.78
N SER A 141 -13.43 -4.69 -13.92
CA SER A 141 -13.51 -3.26 -14.26
C SER A 141 -12.15 -2.58 -14.37
N VAL A 142 -11.05 -3.25 -14.00
CA VAL A 142 -9.69 -2.67 -14.06
C VAL A 142 -8.74 -3.54 -14.87
N HIS A 143 -7.89 -2.87 -15.65
CA HIS A 143 -6.93 -3.51 -16.56
C HIS A 143 -5.57 -3.71 -15.88
N MET A 144 -5.20 -2.78 -15.00
CA MET A 144 -4.00 -2.87 -14.20
C MET A 144 -4.27 -2.42 -12.77
N VAL A 145 -3.78 -3.19 -11.81
CA VAL A 145 -3.73 -2.81 -10.39
C VAL A 145 -2.28 -2.72 -9.98
N VAL A 146 -1.91 -1.62 -9.33
CA VAL A 146 -0.61 -1.42 -8.71
C VAL A 146 -0.79 -1.10 -7.23
N THR A 147 0.12 -1.58 -6.41
CA THR A 147 0.25 -1.15 -5.01
C THR A 147 1.72 -1.14 -4.66
N VAL A 148 2.19 -0.01 -4.11
CA VAL A 148 3.60 0.15 -3.71
C VAL A 148 3.67 0.67 -2.28
N GLY A 149 4.23 -0.14 -1.39
CA GLY A 149 4.46 0.26 0.00
C GLY A 149 3.20 0.32 0.86
N ALA A 150 2.14 -0.42 0.51
CA ALA A 150 0.89 -0.44 1.29
C ALA A 150 0.56 -1.81 1.90
N THR A 151 0.81 -2.91 1.19
CA THR A 151 0.43 -4.27 1.60
C THR A 151 1.16 -4.81 2.84
N HIS A 152 2.17 -4.11 3.34
CA HIS A 152 2.84 -4.46 4.60
C HIS A 152 2.05 -4.01 5.84
N TRP A 153 1.07 -3.11 5.67
CA TRP A 153 0.14 -2.72 6.72
C TRP A 153 -0.95 -3.77 6.88
N LEU A 154 -0.94 -4.50 7.99
CA LEU A 154 -1.94 -5.52 8.29
C LEU A 154 -3.33 -4.92 8.47
N SER A 155 -4.37 -5.70 8.19
CA SER A 155 -5.76 -5.28 8.41
C SER A 155 -6.07 -5.08 9.89
N SER A 156 -5.31 -5.73 10.79
CA SER A 156 -5.45 -5.64 12.23
C SER A 156 -4.21 -6.17 12.93
N VAL A 157 -3.99 -5.75 14.19
CA VAL A 157 -2.98 -6.36 15.06
C VAL A 157 -3.38 -7.83 15.35
N PRO A 158 -2.47 -8.81 15.25
CA PRO A 158 -2.77 -10.20 15.60
C PRO A 158 -3.30 -10.29 17.05
N LYS A 159 -4.44 -10.94 17.27
CA LYS A 159 -5.10 -10.96 18.59
C LYS A 159 -4.22 -11.65 19.64
N GLU A 160 -3.46 -12.65 19.20
CA GLU A 160 -2.57 -13.46 20.03
C GLU A 160 -1.41 -12.64 20.62
N VAL A 161 -1.03 -11.51 19.99
CA VAL A 161 0.04 -10.65 20.52
C VAL A 161 -0.43 -9.69 21.60
N LEU A 162 -1.75 -9.51 21.72
CA LEU A 162 -2.40 -8.66 22.72
C LEU A 162 -2.85 -9.44 23.96
N ASP A 163 -3.03 -10.75 23.84
CA ASP A 163 -3.48 -11.62 24.91
C ASP A 163 -2.35 -11.96 25.89
N LYS A 164 -2.43 -11.48 27.14
CA LYS A 164 -1.42 -11.71 28.19
C LYS A 164 -1.25 -13.20 28.55
N THR A 165 -2.19 -14.06 28.18
CA THR A 165 -2.14 -15.52 28.42
C THR A 165 -1.53 -16.30 27.25
N SER A 166 -1.39 -15.66 26.10
CA SER A 166 -0.85 -16.27 24.87
C SER A 166 0.68 -16.39 24.93
N LYS A 167 1.22 -17.46 24.35
CA LYS A 167 2.68 -17.57 24.10
C LYS A 167 3.20 -16.49 23.14
N ALA A 168 2.32 -15.91 22.34
CA ALA A 168 2.64 -14.82 21.44
C ALA A 168 2.48 -13.44 22.09
N TRP A 169 2.20 -13.33 23.40
CA TRP A 169 2.07 -12.03 24.06
C TRP A 169 3.32 -11.17 23.88
N ASN A 170 3.20 -10.05 23.16
CA ASN A 170 4.36 -9.24 22.78
C ASN A 170 4.70 -8.16 23.82
N LYS A 171 4.90 -8.59 25.07
CA LYS A 171 5.13 -7.69 26.21
C LYS A 171 6.33 -6.75 25.96
N GLY A 172 6.12 -5.46 26.16
CA GLY A 172 7.18 -4.45 26.15
C GLY A 172 7.80 -4.18 24.77
N LYS A 173 7.13 -4.60 23.69
CA LYS A 173 7.58 -4.40 22.32
C LYS A 173 6.44 -3.86 21.47
N VAL A 174 6.77 -3.02 20.48
CA VAL A 174 5.78 -2.45 19.55
C VAL A 174 5.61 -3.30 18.27
N HIS A 175 6.57 -4.18 17.99
CA HIS A 175 6.61 -5.04 16.81
C HIS A 175 7.41 -6.32 17.11
N TYR A 176 7.70 -7.14 16.09
CA TYR A 176 8.33 -8.45 16.28
C TYR A 176 9.88 -8.47 16.21
N SER A 177 10.55 -7.32 16.37
CA SER A 177 12.02 -7.25 16.43
C SER A 177 12.58 -8.03 17.62
N ASN A 178 13.43 -9.02 17.36
CA ASN A 178 13.95 -9.96 18.37
C ASN A 178 12.83 -10.56 19.25
N ALA A 179 11.64 -10.77 18.70
CA ALA A 179 10.51 -11.36 19.41
C ALA A 179 10.59 -12.89 19.41
N ALA A 180 9.76 -13.51 20.26
CA ALA A 180 9.61 -14.95 20.28
C ALA A 180 9.04 -15.44 18.93
N GLU A 181 9.32 -16.69 18.56
CA GLU A 181 8.86 -17.27 17.30
C GLU A 181 7.34 -17.24 17.19
N GLU A 182 6.63 -17.39 18.31
CA GLU A 182 5.17 -17.32 18.38
C GLU A 182 4.63 -15.93 17.99
N VAL A 183 5.34 -14.86 18.35
CA VAL A 183 5.00 -13.48 17.93
C VAL A 183 5.18 -13.36 16.42
N VAL A 184 6.35 -13.79 15.90
CA VAL A 184 6.65 -13.74 14.47
C VAL A 184 5.64 -14.56 13.67
N LYS A 185 5.24 -15.72 14.19
CA LYS A 185 4.21 -16.57 13.59
C LYS A 185 2.85 -15.88 13.57
N ALA A 186 2.44 -15.23 14.67
CA ALA A 186 1.16 -14.51 14.71
C ALA A 186 1.08 -13.39 13.65
N TYR A 187 2.15 -12.60 13.48
CA TYR A 187 2.23 -11.59 12.42
C TYR A 187 2.23 -12.21 11.02
N ARG A 188 2.97 -13.32 10.81
CA ARG A 188 2.98 -14.05 9.53
C ARG A 188 1.60 -14.59 9.17
N ASP A 189 0.90 -15.20 10.12
CA ASP A 189 -0.41 -15.78 9.90
C ASP A 189 -1.45 -14.69 9.57
N GLN A 190 -1.37 -13.52 10.23
CA GLN A 190 -2.21 -12.37 9.88
C GLN A 190 -1.91 -11.85 8.48
N PHE A 191 -0.64 -11.64 8.12
CA PHE A 191 -0.24 -11.26 6.77
C PHE A 191 -0.73 -12.25 5.71
N GLY A 192 -0.66 -13.55 6.00
CA GLY A 192 -1.16 -14.60 5.10
C GLY A 192 -2.65 -14.47 4.81
N ARG A 193 -3.48 -14.29 5.86
CA ARG A 193 -4.93 -14.07 5.71
C ARG A 193 -5.25 -12.77 4.96
N ASP A 194 -4.50 -11.72 5.24
CA ASP A 194 -4.68 -10.41 4.61
C ASP A 194 -4.35 -10.47 3.11
N MET A 195 -3.24 -11.10 2.76
CA MET A 195 -2.84 -11.29 1.36
C MET A 195 -3.77 -12.23 0.60
N GLU A 196 -4.31 -13.27 1.24
CA GLU A 196 -5.32 -14.14 0.65
C GLU A 196 -6.56 -13.32 0.25
N LYS A 197 -7.13 -12.55 1.19
CA LYS A 197 -8.27 -11.67 0.91
C LYS A 197 -7.97 -10.63 -0.17
N PHE A 198 -6.80 -10.00 -0.10
CA PHE A 198 -6.34 -9.06 -1.11
C PHE A 198 -6.37 -9.71 -2.50
N LEU A 199 -5.72 -10.88 -2.66
CA LEU A 199 -5.64 -11.58 -3.95
C LEU A 199 -7.01 -12.05 -4.42
N GLU A 200 -7.88 -12.55 -3.54
CA GLU A 200 -9.25 -12.93 -3.88
C GLU A 200 -10.10 -11.74 -4.38
N ALA A 201 -9.96 -10.58 -3.74
CA ALA A 201 -10.65 -9.37 -4.17
C ALA A 201 -10.13 -8.91 -5.53
N ARG A 202 -8.79 -8.84 -5.71
CA ARG A 202 -8.16 -8.45 -6.99
C ARG A 202 -8.51 -9.40 -8.13
N ALA A 203 -8.57 -10.71 -7.88
CA ALA A 203 -8.93 -11.70 -8.88
C ALA A 203 -10.34 -11.48 -9.47
N LYS A 204 -11.26 -10.89 -8.69
CA LYS A 204 -12.60 -10.56 -9.16
C LYS A 204 -12.65 -9.20 -9.89
N GLU A 205 -11.82 -8.24 -9.49
CA GLU A 205 -11.84 -6.87 -10.03
C GLU A 205 -11.06 -6.73 -11.33
N ILE A 206 -9.97 -7.48 -11.47
CA ILE A 206 -9.09 -7.41 -12.64
C ILE A 206 -9.72 -8.18 -13.80
N VAL A 207 -9.69 -7.59 -14.99
CA VAL A 207 -10.12 -8.25 -16.24
C VAL A 207 -9.23 -9.45 -16.57
N SER A 208 -9.75 -10.39 -17.36
CA SER A 208 -8.92 -11.47 -17.92
C SER A 208 -7.77 -10.87 -18.75
N GLY A 209 -6.54 -11.32 -18.48
CA GLY A 209 -5.32 -10.78 -19.12
C GLY A 209 -4.81 -9.45 -18.52
N GLY A 210 -5.47 -8.91 -17.49
CA GLY A 210 -4.99 -7.76 -16.74
C GLY A 210 -3.75 -8.05 -15.89
N LEU A 211 -3.13 -7.00 -15.34
CA LEU A 211 -1.87 -7.09 -14.60
C LEU A 211 -2.03 -6.60 -13.16
N LEU A 212 -1.57 -7.41 -12.20
CA LEU A 212 -1.39 -7.03 -10.80
C LEU A 212 0.11 -6.84 -10.50
N VAL A 213 0.48 -5.68 -9.98
CA VAL A 213 1.85 -5.37 -9.52
C VAL A 213 1.81 -5.03 -8.04
N VAL A 214 2.61 -5.75 -7.25
CA VAL A 214 2.76 -5.54 -5.81
C VAL A 214 4.23 -5.23 -5.49
N GLY A 215 4.51 -4.01 -5.05
CA GLY A 215 5.81 -3.60 -4.54
C GLY A 215 5.75 -3.37 -3.03
N MET A 216 6.59 -4.05 -2.24
CA MET A 216 6.63 -3.85 -0.80
C MET A 216 8.02 -4.12 -0.22
N CYS A 217 8.26 -3.59 0.98
CA CYS A 217 9.42 -3.99 1.77
C CYS A 217 9.31 -5.46 2.14
N GLY A 218 10.39 -6.21 1.92
CA GLY A 218 10.50 -7.62 2.28
C GLY A 218 11.73 -7.86 3.13
N ILE A 219 11.87 -9.08 3.62
CA ILE A 219 13.05 -9.53 4.34
C ILE A 219 13.97 -10.24 3.33
N PRO A 220 15.19 -9.72 3.05
CA PRO A 220 16.13 -10.39 2.17
C PRO A 220 16.45 -11.81 2.65
N LYS A 221 16.65 -12.73 1.71
CA LYS A 221 16.98 -14.13 2.05
C LYS A 221 18.26 -14.19 2.90
N GLY A 222 18.18 -14.87 4.04
CA GLY A 222 19.29 -15.03 4.97
C GLY A 222 19.53 -13.84 5.90
N MET A 223 18.75 -12.76 5.78
CA MET A 223 18.83 -11.62 6.69
C MET A 223 17.75 -11.73 7.78
N PRO A 224 18.10 -11.63 9.08
CA PRO A 224 17.10 -11.59 10.12
C PRO A 224 16.38 -10.23 10.10
N PHE A 225 15.08 -10.22 10.45
CA PHE A 225 14.30 -8.98 10.52
C PHE A 225 14.95 -7.93 11.42
N SER A 226 15.61 -8.37 12.50
CA SER A 226 16.32 -7.51 13.46
C SER A 226 17.31 -6.54 12.81
N ASN A 227 17.85 -6.89 11.64
CA ASN A 227 18.88 -6.14 10.93
C ASN A 227 18.30 -5.17 9.88
N LEU A 228 16.98 -5.13 9.70
CA LEU A 228 16.33 -4.20 8.78
C LEU A 228 16.15 -2.82 9.40
N ALA A 229 16.19 -1.79 8.55
CA ALA A 229 15.91 -0.41 8.96
C ALA A 229 14.56 -0.28 9.67
N ASP A 230 13.52 -0.97 9.16
CA ASP A 230 12.18 -1.01 9.77
C ASP A 230 12.22 -1.57 11.19
N SER A 231 12.99 -2.64 11.42
CA SER A 231 13.17 -3.20 12.76
C SER A 231 13.86 -2.23 13.71
N ILE A 232 14.91 -1.54 13.23
CA ILE A 232 15.62 -0.53 14.02
C ILE A 232 14.66 0.60 14.39
N MET A 233 13.86 1.08 13.43
CA MET A 233 12.83 2.10 13.65
C MET A 233 11.82 1.66 14.72
N TYR A 234 11.22 0.48 14.59
CA TYR A 234 10.25 -0.01 15.58
C TYR A 234 10.89 -0.19 16.97
N LYS A 235 12.14 -0.65 17.04
CA LYS A 235 12.88 -0.74 18.30
C LYS A 235 13.06 0.65 18.93
N SER A 236 13.51 1.64 18.16
CA SER A 236 13.67 3.01 18.65
C SER A 236 12.35 3.61 19.13
N MET A 237 11.22 3.33 18.45
CA MET A 237 9.90 3.73 18.93
C MET A 237 9.55 3.09 20.28
N ALA A 238 9.83 1.79 20.45
CA ALA A 238 9.60 1.10 21.71
C ALA A 238 10.45 1.69 22.86
N ASP A 239 11.71 2.03 22.57
CA ASP A 239 12.63 2.61 23.55
C ASP A 239 12.13 4.00 24.00
N VAL A 240 11.69 4.85 23.07
CA VAL A 240 11.09 6.16 23.39
C VAL A 240 9.82 6.01 24.23
N LEU A 241 8.92 5.09 23.87
CA LEU A 241 7.69 4.84 24.65
C LEU A 241 8.00 4.36 26.07
N THR A 242 9.02 3.50 26.22
CA THR A 242 9.48 3.01 27.53
C THR A 242 10.07 4.14 28.36
N GLN A 243 10.83 5.05 27.76
CA GLN A 243 11.37 6.23 28.42
C GLN A 243 10.26 7.20 28.87
N MET A 244 9.25 7.42 28.03
CA MET A 244 8.10 8.25 28.41
C MET A 244 7.32 7.63 29.58
N GLN A 245 7.22 6.29 29.63
CA GLN A 245 6.60 5.59 30.74
C GLN A 245 7.38 5.74 32.05
N SER A 246 8.72 5.63 32.00
CA SER A 246 9.55 5.79 33.20
C SER A 246 9.55 7.22 33.76
N GLN A 247 9.29 8.20 32.90
CA GLN A 247 9.13 9.61 33.28
C GLN A 247 7.69 9.98 33.69
N VAL A 248 6.76 9.01 33.76
CA VAL A 248 5.33 9.21 34.08
C VAL A 248 4.62 10.15 33.08
N VAL A 249 5.18 10.32 31.89
CA VAL A 249 4.57 11.09 30.79
C VAL A 249 3.50 10.25 30.09
N LEU A 250 3.61 8.92 30.17
CA LEU A 250 2.68 7.97 29.55
C LEU A 250 2.41 6.78 30.48
N HIS A 251 1.14 6.50 30.78
CA HIS A 251 0.73 5.26 31.46
C HIS A 251 0.38 4.19 30.41
N ILE A 252 1.33 3.33 30.05
CA ILE A 252 1.07 2.14 29.23
C ILE A 252 0.54 1.02 30.15
N LEU A 253 -0.70 0.54 29.91
CA LEU A 253 -1.42 -0.51 30.66
C LEU A 253 -1.10 -1.95 30.21
#